data_AF-A0A6N8YYN2-F1
#
_entry.id   AF-A0A6N8YYN2-F1
#
_cell.length_a   1.000
_cell.length_b   1.000
_cell.length_c   1.000
_cell.angle_alpha   90.00
_cell.angle_beta   90.00
_cell.angle_gamma   90.00
#
_symmetry.space_group_name_H-M   'P 1'
#
loop_
_entity.id
_entity.type
_entity.pdbx_description
1 polymer ?
#
loop_
_entity_poly.entity_id
_entity_poly.type
_entity_poly.pdbx_seq_one_letter_code
_entity_poly.pdbx_strand_id
1 'polypeptide(L)'
;MVTKRFLEEKFLNPWLEKREAEFRAQKERAARIRRKLKAEALDQARAEGAAEGMAAERVRWQAWNRRRMESEARGDSFDEPPPEPMFNGYGN
;
A
#
# COMPACT_ATOMS: atom_id res chain seq x y z
N MET A 1 22.86 30.95 -51.01
CA MET A 1 21.58 30.23 -51.06
C MET A 1 21.55 29.25 -49.89
N VAL A 2 20.60 29.38 -48.97
CA VAL A 2 20.46 28.43 -47.85
C VAL A 2 19.66 27.23 -48.35
N THR A 3 20.20 26.02 -48.20
CA THR A 3 19.53 24.81 -48.65
C THR A 3 18.57 24.30 -47.58
N LYS A 4 17.49 23.63 -48.00
CA LYS A 4 16.52 22.99 -47.11
C LYS A 4 17.21 22.07 -46.08
N ARG A 5 18.21 21.30 -46.52
CA ARG A 5 19.00 20.39 -45.68
C ARG A 5 19.75 21.12 -44.55
N PHE A 6 20.28 22.31 -44.83
CA PHE A 6 20.96 23.12 -43.81
C PHE A 6 19.99 23.61 -42.73
N LEU A 7 18.76 24.00 -43.10
CA LEU A 7 17.74 24.42 -42.14
C LEU A 7 17.22 23.25 -41.29
N GLU A 8 17.06 22.07 -41.89
CA GLU A 8 16.67 20.84 -41.19
C GLU A 8 17.71 20.45 -40.14
N GLU A 9 18.99 20.40 -40.50
CA GLU A 9 20.06 19.99 -39.57
C GLU A 9 20.33 21.00 -38.46
N LYS A 10 20.25 22.31 -38.76
CA LYS A 10 20.60 23.35 -37.78
C LYS A 10 19.46 23.73 -36.84
N PHE A 11 18.21 23.55 -37.27
CA PHE A 11 17.06 24.07 -36.50
C PHE A 11 15.98 23.03 -36.26
N LEU A 12 15.61 22.23 -37.25
CA LEU A 12 14.48 21.30 -37.13
C LEU A 12 14.86 20.05 -36.30
N ASN A 13 16.01 19.43 -36.57
CA ASN A 13 16.45 18.23 -35.87
C ASN A 13 16.74 18.49 -34.38
N PRO A 14 17.49 19.55 -33.98
CA PRO A 14 17.72 19.84 -32.57
C PRO A 14 16.43 20.21 -31.82
N TRP A 15 15.48 20.87 -32.50
CA TRP A 15 14.18 21.21 -31.90
C TRP A 15 13.33 19.96 -31.65
N LEU A 16 13.31 19.01 -32.61
CA LEU A 16 12.63 17.72 -32.46
C LEU A 16 13.24 16.88 -31.33
N GLU A 17 14.57 16.75 -31.29
CA GLU A 17 15.27 16.02 -30.24
C GLU A 17 14.97 16.59 -28.85
N LYS A 18 14.97 17.93 -28.72
CA LYS A 18 14.61 18.60 -27.47
C LYS A 18 13.18 18.28 -27.05
N ARG A 19 12.23 18.32 -28.00
CA ARG A 19 10.82 17.99 -27.72
C ARG A 19 10.65 16.53 -27.31
N GLU A 20 11.31 15.60 -27.98
CA GLU A 20 11.27 14.19 -27.60
C GLU A 20 11.86 13.95 -26.20
N ALA A 21 12.97 14.63 -25.87
CA ALA A 21 13.55 14.58 -24.54
C ALA A 21 12.60 15.10 -23.46
N GLU A 22 11.90 16.23 -23.72
CA GLU A 22 10.88 16.76 -22.83
C GLU A 22 9.71 15.78 -22.62
N PHE A 23 9.23 15.14 -23.69
CA PHE A 23 8.17 14.13 -23.60
C PHE A 23 8.62 12.90 -22.82
N ARG A 24 9.86 12.42 -23.02
CA ARG A 24 10.42 11.31 -22.24
C ARG A 24 10.54 11.69 -20.76
N ALA A 25 11.04 12.89 -20.46
CA ALA A 25 11.16 13.40 -19.10
C ALA A 25 9.79 13.54 -18.41
N GLN A 26 8.75 13.99 -19.13
CA GLN A 26 7.38 14.00 -18.59
C GLN A 26 6.86 12.60 -18.29
N LYS A 27 7.03 11.64 -19.21
CA LYS A 27 6.61 10.25 -18.99
C LYS A 27 7.33 9.64 -17.79
N GLU A 28 8.62 9.90 -17.65
CA GLU A 28 9.41 9.41 -16.52
C GLU A 28 8.95 10.04 -15.19
N ARG A 29 8.68 11.35 -15.17
CA ARG A 29 8.09 12.04 -14.00
C ARG A 29 6.74 11.44 -13.63
N ALA A 30 5.85 11.24 -14.59
CA ALA A 30 4.55 10.62 -14.38
C ALA A 30 4.70 9.17 -13.85
N ALA A 31 5.64 8.40 -14.38
CA ALA A 31 5.93 7.05 -13.91
C ALA A 31 6.46 7.05 -12.48
N ARG A 32 7.33 7.99 -12.10
CA ARG A 32 7.83 8.15 -10.73
C ARG A 32 6.70 8.50 -9.76
N ILE A 33 5.82 9.43 -10.13
CA ILE A 33 4.66 9.80 -9.30
C ILE A 33 3.75 8.58 -9.10
N ARG A 34 3.41 7.85 -10.18
CA ARG A 34 2.59 6.63 -10.09
C ARG A 34 3.22 5.56 -9.20
N ARG A 35 4.54 5.36 -9.28
CA ARG A 35 5.25 4.41 -8.40
C ARG A 35 5.17 4.81 -6.94
N LYS A 36 5.34 6.10 -6.62
CA LYS A 36 5.20 6.62 -5.25
C LYS A 36 3.78 6.41 -4.72
N LEU A 37 2.78 6.84 -5.47
CA LEU A 37 1.37 6.66 -5.10
C LEU A 37 1.01 5.18 -4.89
N LYS A 38 1.54 4.29 -5.73
CA LYS A 38 1.33 2.84 -5.57
C LYS A 38 1.97 2.31 -4.29
N ALA A 39 3.17 2.78 -3.93
CA ALA A 39 3.83 2.37 -2.69
C ALA A 39 3.04 2.88 -1.46
N GLU A 40 2.65 4.15 -1.45
CA GLU A 40 1.86 4.75 -0.38
C GLU A 40 0.51 4.04 -0.19
N ALA A 41 -0.18 3.71 -1.29
CA ALA A 41 -1.44 2.98 -1.23
C ALA A 41 -1.27 1.55 -0.65
N LEU A 42 -0.17 0.87 -0.97
CA LEU A 42 0.13 -0.45 -0.41
C LEU A 42 0.45 -0.37 1.08
N ASP A 43 1.23 0.64 1.49
CA ASP A 43 1.56 0.86 2.90
C ASP A 43 0.31 1.20 3.71
N GLN A 44 -0.58 2.04 3.17
CA GLN A 44 -1.87 2.35 3.79
C GLN A 44 -2.76 1.11 3.91
N ALA A 45 -2.92 0.33 2.84
CA ALA A 45 -3.72 -0.89 2.88
C ALA A 45 -3.18 -1.90 3.90
N ARG A 46 -1.85 -1.99 4.04
CA ARG A 46 -1.20 -2.85 5.05
C ARG A 46 -1.46 -2.35 6.47
N ALA A 47 -1.39 -1.04 6.69
CA ALA A 47 -1.65 -0.44 7.99
C ALA A 47 -3.12 -0.61 8.41
N GLU A 48 -4.06 -0.37 7.49
CA GLU A 48 -5.49 -0.56 7.72
C GLU A 48 -5.81 -2.03 8.01
N GLY A 49 -5.31 -2.97 7.21
CA GLY A 49 -5.51 -4.40 7.44
C GLY A 49 -4.92 -4.88 8.79
N ALA A 50 -3.77 -4.34 9.20
CA ALA A 50 -3.19 -4.63 10.51
C ALA A 50 -4.05 -4.07 11.65
N ALA A 51 -4.55 -2.84 11.51
CA ALA A 51 -5.41 -2.20 12.52
C ALA A 51 -6.74 -2.94 12.67
N GLU A 52 -7.38 -3.31 11.56
CA GLU A 52 -8.61 -4.11 11.58
C GLU A 52 -8.39 -5.49 12.21
N GLY A 53 -7.29 -6.16 11.88
CA GLY A 53 -6.89 -7.43 12.48
C GLY A 53 -6.73 -7.34 14.00
N MET A 54 -6.00 -6.32 14.48
CA MET A 54 -5.81 -6.08 15.92
C MET A 54 -7.13 -5.71 16.62
N ALA A 55 -7.98 -4.90 15.99
CA ALA A 55 -9.27 -4.53 16.55
C ALA A 55 -10.18 -5.77 16.71
N ALA A 56 -10.25 -6.61 15.67
CA ALA A 56 -11.06 -7.81 15.70
C ALA A 56 -10.52 -8.85 16.71
N GLU A 57 -9.20 -8.97 16.85
CA GLU A 57 -8.56 -9.81 17.88
C GLU A 57 -8.90 -9.31 19.29
N ARG A 58 -8.79 -8.01 19.51
CA ARG A 58 -9.14 -7.38 20.79
C ARG A 58 -10.60 -7.63 21.17
N VAL A 59 -11.53 -7.55 20.22
CA VAL A 59 -12.96 -7.83 20.46
C VAL A 59 -13.16 -9.28 20.90
N ARG A 60 -12.51 -10.25 20.24
CA ARG A 60 -12.59 -11.67 20.61
C ARG A 60 -12.08 -11.92 22.03
N TRP A 61 -10.93 -11.35 22.39
CA TRP A 61 -10.36 -11.45 23.74
C TRP A 61 -11.23 -10.80 24.80
N GLN A 62 -11.78 -9.62 24.53
CA GLN A 62 -12.71 -8.97 25.46
C GLN A 62 -13.97 -9.78 25.69
N ALA A 63 -14.55 -10.36 24.64
CA ALA A 63 -15.72 -11.20 24.75
C ALA A 63 -15.45 -12.47 25.57
N TRP A 64 -14.30 -13.11 25.35
CA TRP A 64 -13.89 -14.28 26.13
C TRP A 64 -13.63 -13.93 27.60
N ASN A 65 -12.87 -12.87 27.88
CA ASN A 65 -12.62 -12.42 29.25
C ASN A 65 -13.91 -12.06 29.99
N ARG A 66 -14.88 -11.47 29.30
CA ARG A 66 -16.18 -11.18 29.89
C ARG A 66 -16.90 -12.47 30.30
N ARG A 67 -16.95 -13.50 29.43
CA ARG A 67 -17.56 -14.79 29.78
C ARG A 67 -16.84 -15.46 30.95
N ARG A 68 -15.50 -15.42 30.95
CA ARG A 68 -14.66 -15.93 32.03
C ARG A 68 -15.00 -15.26 33.37
N MET A 69 -15.10 -13.94 33.41
CA MET A 69 -15.47 -13.20 34.61
C MET A 69 -16.92 -13.46 35.03
N GLU A 70 -17.85 -13.61 34.08
CA GLU A 70 -19.25 -13.95 34.39
C GLU A 70 -19.39 -15.34 35.02
N SER A 71 -18.63 -16.35 34.55
CA SER A 71 -18.58 -17.69 35.16
C SER A 71 -17.94 -17.66 36.55
N GLU A 72 -16.81 -16.96 36.69
CA GLU A 72 -16.13 -16.80 37.99
C GLU A 72 -17.04 -16.11 39.02
N ALA A 73 -17.81 -15.09 38.61
CA ALA A 73 -18.76 -14.39 39.47
C ALA A 73 -19.94 -15.28 39.91
N ARG A 74 -20.29 -16.31 39.13
CA ARG A 74 -21.31 -17.31 39.50
C ARG A 74 -20.75 -18.44 40.36
N GLY A 75 -19.42 -18.56 40.44
CA GLY A 75 -18.75 -19.69 41.08
C GLY A 75 -18.69 -20.95 40.20
N ASP A 76 -18.97 -20.83 38.91
CA ASP A 76 -18.91 -21.93 37.95
C ASP A 76 -17.47 -22.13 37.43
N SER A 77 -17.12 -23.37 37.07
CA SER A 77 -15.87 -23.63 36.32
C SER A 77 -15.98 -23.02 34.91
N PHE A 78 -14.88 -22.42 34.44
CA PHE A 78 -14.79 -21.85 33.10
C PHE A 78 -13.80 -22.65 32.26
N ASP A 79 -14.33 -23.51 31.40
CA ASP A 79 -13.55 -24.47 30.59
C ASP A 79 -13.41 -24.03 29.12
N GLU A 80 -13.88 -22.83 28.76
CA GLU A 80 -13.77 -22.32 27.40
C GLU A 80 -12.31 -21.92 27.08
N PRO A 81 -11.68 -22.50 26.05
CA PRO A 81 -10.31 -22.17 25.69
C PRO A 81 -10.19 -20.72 25.23
N PRO A 82 -9.05 -20.05 25.47
CA PRO A 82 -8.83 -18.69 25.01
C PRO A 82 -8.91 -18.58 23.48
N PRO A 83 -9.27 -17.42 22.93
CA PRO A 83 -9.30 -17.22 21.48
C PRO A 83 -7.90 -17.38 20.89
N GLU A 84 -7.79 -18.13 19.81
CA GLU A 84 -6.54 -18.21 19.05
C GLU A 84 -6.18 -16.83 18.44
N PRO A 85 -4.89 -16.46 18.45
CA PRO A 85 -4.43 -15.28 17.75
C PRO A 85 -4.83 -15.35 16.28
N MET A 86 -5.31 -14.24 15.71
CA MET A 86 -5.67 -14.24 14.28
C MET A 86 -4.44 -14.28 13.35
N PHE A 87 -3.24 -14.26 13.93
CA PHE A 87 -1.99 -14.37 13.19
C PHE A 87 -1.63 -15.83 12.90
N ASN A 88 -2.36 -16.46 11.97
CA ASN A 88 -1.93 -17.71 11.33
C ASN A 88 -1.55 -17.42 9.88
N GLY A 89 -0.25 -17.26 9.62
CA GLY A 89 0.28 -17.32 8.24
C GLY A 89 1.47 -16.39 7.90
N TYR A 90 2.60 -16.48 8.61
CA TYR A 90 3.88 -16.42 7.88
C TYR A 90 4.09 -17.80 7.26
N GLY A 91 3.91 -17.91 5.94
CA GLY A 91 4.04 -19.20 5.26
C GLY A 91 3.68 -19.19 3.77
N ASN A 92 4.19 -18.21 3.01
CA ASN A 92 4.65 -18.40 1.62
C ASN A 92 5.42 -17.15 1.15
#